data_AF-A0A2U2MRI5-F1
#
_entry.id   AF-A0A2U2MRI5-F1
#
_cell.length_a   1.000
_cell.length_b   1.000
_cell.length_c   1.000
_cell.angle_alpha   90.00
_cell.angle_beta   90.00
_cell.angle_gamma   90.00
#
_symmetry.space_group_name_H-M   'P 1'
#
loop_
_entity.id
_entity.type
_entity.pdbx_description
1 polymer ?
#
loop_
_entity_poly.entity_id
_entity_poly.type
_entity_poly.pdbx_seq_one_letter_code
_entity_poly.pdbx_strand_id
1 'polypeptide(L)'
;MTGERTATARTAEDMRRVGRRVASMVRGGDVLLLSGPLGAGKTTFAQGFGAGLGITEPIVSPTFTIARELEGRFGDGSPAHLVHVDAYRLGGSAYAPGQDAVGRLLDELESLGLDEELEDPSDDTVVLMEWGEQMVAALAPERLEIHIDRPLDADGRDADPDAELTSDGVRIVTLIPVGDAWERRMGSAL
;
A
#
# COMPACT_ATOMS: atom_id res chain seq x y z
N MET A 1 -22.58 -5.51 6.39
CA MET A 1 -22.14 -4.17 6.84
C MET A 1 -20.69 -4.09 6.44
N THR A 2 -20.35 -3.23 5.48
CA THR A 2 -18.98 -3.11 4.98
C THR A 2 -18.08 -2.71 6.16
N GLY A 3 -17.07 -3.54 6.48
CA GLY A 3 -16.17 -3.37 7.63
C GLY A 3 -15.14 -2.24 7.46
N GLU A 4 -15.47 -1.23 6.66
CA GLU A 4 -14.61 -0.11 6.31
C GLU A 4 -14.24 0.70 7.55
N ARG A 5 -12.99 1.18 7.60
CA ARG A 5 -12.49 2.03 8.68
C ARG A 5 -11.72 3.21 8.11
N THR A 6 -11.95 4.40 8.67
CA THR A 6 -11.25 5.61 8.25
C THR A 6 -10.34 6.14 9.36
N ALA A 7 -9.18 6.64 9.00
CA ALA A 7 -8.27 7.38 9.87
C ALA A 7 -7.91 8.73 9.24
N THR A 8 -7.80 9.76 10.08
CA THR A 8 -7.31 11.08 9.65
C THR A 8 -5.85 11.23 10.06
N ALA A 9 -5.00 11.63 9.13
CA ALA A 9 -3.61 11.96 9.40
C ALA A 9 -3.34 13.41 9.02
N ARG A 10 -2.88 14.24 9.97
CA ARG A 10 -2.62 15.67 9.73
C ARG A 10 -1.16 15.96 9.45
N THR A 11 -0.30 15.00 9.78
CA THR A 11 1.15 15.09 9.67
C THR A 11 1.71 13.81 9.07
N ALA A 12 2.95 13.87 8.60
CA ALA A 12 3.70 12.69 8.18
C ALA A 12 3.84 11.65 9.30
N GLU A 13 3.91 12.09 10.57
CA GLU A 13 3.98 11.17 11.71
C GLU A 13 2.64 10.48 11.99
N ASP A 14 1.52 11.17 11.79
CA ASP A 14 0.21 10.53 11.86
C ASP A 14 0.05 9.48 10.77
N MET A 15 0.49 9.78 9.53
CA MET A 15 0.49 8.80 8.44
C MET A 15 1.34 7.57 8.78
N ARG A 16 2.54 7.76 9.34
CA ARG A 16 3.38 6.65 9.81
C ARG A 16 2.71 5.86 10.93
N ARG A 17 2.00 6.53 11.83
CA ARG A 17 1.24 5.87 12.90
C ARG A 17 0.10 5.01 12.36
N VAL A 18 -0.60 5.46 11.31
CA VAL A 18 -1.59 4.65 10.61
C VAL A 18 -0.90 3.42 10.00
N GLY A 19 0.22 3.59 9.29
CA GLY A 19 1.02 2.48 8.75
C GLY A 19 1.42 1.45 9.80
N ARG A 20 1.97 1.89 10.95
CA ARG A 20 2.32 1.00 12.08
C ARG A 20 1.12 0.23 12.61
N ARG A 21 -0.05 0.88 12.70
CA ARG A 21 -1.27 0.22 13.17
C ARG A 21 -1.72 -0.84 12.18
N VAL A 22 -1.64 -0.58 10.87
CA VAL A 22 -1.95 -1.59 9.86
C VAL A 22 -0.98 -2.77 9.94
N ALA A 23 0.32 -2.51 10.07
CA ALA A 23 1.33 -3.55 10.25
C ALA A 23 1.07 -4.44 11.48
N SER A 24 0.53 -3.88 12.57
CA SER A 24 0.17 -4.69 13.76
C SER A 24 -0.99 -5.66 13.53
N MET A 25 -1.74 -5.50 12.44
CA MET A 25 -2.88 -6.36 12.09
C MET A 25 -2.54 -7.40 11.02
N VAL A 26 -1.41 -7.26 10.30
CA VAL A 26 -1.09 -8.20 9.23
C VAL A 26 -0.59 -9.54 9.76
N ARG A 27 -0.75 -10.56 8.94
CA ARG A 27 -0.20 -11.91 9.07
C ARG A 27 0.52 -12.24 7.77
N GLY A 28 1.33 -13.29 7.77
CA GLY A 28 1.80 -13.83 6.49
C GLY A 28 0.64 -14.31 5.61
N GLY A 29 0.87 -14.31 4.31
CA GLY A 29 -0.17 -14.51 3.29
C GLY A 29 -1.01 -13.26 2.98
N ASP A 30 -0.79 -12.13 3.67
CA ASP A 30 -1.62 -10.94 3.46
C ASP A 30 -1.12 -10.09 2.28
N VAL A 31 -2.07 -9.64 1.45
CA VAL A 31 -1.85 -8.65 0.40
C VAL A 31 -2.54 -7.33 0.74
N LEU A 32 -1.80 -6.23 0.62
CA LEU A 32 -2.28 -4.87 0.87
C LEU A 32 -2.14 -4.01 -0.38
N LEU A 33 -3.23 -3.35 -0.75
CA LEU A 33 -3.27 -2.41 -1.88
C LEU A 33 -3.30 -0.98 -1.40
N LEU A 34 -2.29 -0.22 -1.78
CA LEU A 34 -2.13 1.17 -1.40
C LEU A 34 -2.36 2.09 -2.61
N SER A 35 -3.36 2.94 -2.50
CA SER A 35 -3.77 3.82 -3.59
C SER A 35 -4.03 5.26 -3.13
N GLY A 36 -4.25 6.13 -4.10
CA GLY A 36 -4.38 7.57 -3.92
C GLY A 36 -3.47 8.36 -4.88
N PRO A 37 -3.75 9.67 -5.09
CA PRO A 37 -3.03 10.48 -6.08
C PRO A 37 -1.52 10.60 -5.80
N LEU A 38 -0.78 11.13 -6.79
CA LEU A 38 0.63 11.48 -6.61
C LEU A 38 0.75 12.48 -5.43
N GLY A 39 1.69 12.24 -4.52
CA GLY A 39 1.83 13.08 -3.32
C GLY A 39 0.79 12.83 -2.22
N ALA A 40 -0.08 11.82 -2.35
CA ALA A 40 -1.04 11.45 -1.30
C ALA A 40 -0.36 11.01 0.02
N GLY A 41 0.89 10.56 -0.03
CA GLY A 41 1.64 10.10 1.15
C GLY A 41 1.74 8.58 1.28
N LYS A 42 1.61 7.84 0.17
CA LYS A 42 1.75 6.38 0.12
C LYS A 42 3.09 5.89 0.65
N THR A 43 4.20 6.45 0.17
CA THR A 43 5.54 6.10 0.70
C THR A 43 5.67 6.42 2.20
N THR A 44 5.06 7.52 2.68
CA THR A 44 5.04 7.86 4.12
C THR A 44 4.26 6.82 4.93
N PHE A 45 3.15 6.32 4.40
CA PHE A 45 2.43 5.19 4.98
C PHE A 45 3.32 3.94 5.01
N ALA A 46 3.95 3.59 3.88
CA ALA A 46 4.81 2.42 3.75
C ALA A 46 5.99 2.44 4.75
N GLN A 47 6.59 3.61 4.99
CA GLN A 47 7.59 3.80 6.04
C GLN A 47 7.07 3.45 7.43
N GLY A 48 5.85 3.90 7.75
CA GLY A 48 5.19 3.53 9.00
C GLY A 48 4.91 2.04 9.08
N PHE A 49 4.46 1.46 7.96
CA PHE A 49 4.18 0.04 7.86
C PHE A 49 5.44 -0.82 8.10
N GLY A 50 6.53 -0.55 7.39
CA GLY A 50 7.80 -1.25 7.59
C GLY A 50 8.35 -1.09 9.01
N ALA A 51 8.26 0.10 9.60
CA ALA A 51 8.61 0.30 11.00
C ALA A 51 7.73 -0.51 11.97
N GLY A 52 6.46 -0.73 11.64
CA GLY A 52 5.55 -1.58 12.41
C GLY A 52 5.89 -3.07 12.32
N LEU A 53 6.52 -3.48 11.22
CA LEU A 53 7.14 -4.80 11.06
C LEU A 53 8.56 -4.87 11.64
N GLY A 54 9.04 -3.83 12.32
CA GLY A 54 10.40 -3.81 12.87
C GLY A 54 11.53 -3.80 11.84
N ILE A 55 11.25 -3.45 10.58
CA ILE A 55 12.26 -3.30 9.53
C ILE A 55 13.13 -2.08 9.86
N THR A 56 14.45 -2.25 9.81
CA THR A 56 15.41 -1.20 10.16
C THR A 56 15.96 -0.46 8.95
N GLU A 57 15.87 -1.09 7.80
CA GLU A 57 16.28 -0.61 6.51
C GLU A 57 15.37 0.52 6.02
N PRO A 58 15.89 1.50 5.29
CA PRO A 58 15.07 2.57 4.74
C PRO A 58 13.98 2.05 3.79
N ILE A 59 12.72 2.35 4.10
CA ILE A 59 11.59 2.18 3.18
C ILE A 59 11.57 3.35 2.19
N VAL A 60 11.86 3.04 0.93
CA VAL A 60 11.83 3.98 -0.20
C VAL A 60 10.93 3.40 -1.29
N SER A 61 10.28 4.27 -2.08
CA SER A 61 9.45 3.83 -3.21
C SER A 61 10.32 3.05 -4.21
N PRO A 62 10.01 1.79 -4.51
CA PRO A 62 10.77 0.98 -5.47
C PRO A 62 10.41 1.35 -6.92
N THR A 63 10.01 2.59 -7.21
CA THR A 63 9.48 3.00 -8.53
C THR A 63 10.37 2.62 -9.71
N PHE A 64 11.70 2.55 -9.53
CA PHE A 64 12.65 2.15 -10.58
C PHE A 64 13.00 0.66 -10.58
N THR A 65 12.90 -0.01 -9.44
CA THR A 65 13.21 -1.45 -9.30
C THR A 65 11.95 -2.31 -9.36
N ILE A 66 10.77 -1.67 -9.43
CA ILE A 66 9.42 -2.25 -9.40
C ILE A 66 9.08 -2.88 -8.04
N ALA A 67 9.98 -3.69 -7.48
CA ALA A 67 9.84 -4.29 -6.18
C ALA A 67 11.11 -4.17 -5.32
N ARG A 68 10.93 -4.35 -4.01
CA ARG A 68 11.98 -4.51 -3.00
C ARG A 68 11.51 -5.51 -1.95
N GLU A 69 12.40 -6.41 -1.58
CA GLU A 69 12.21 -7.37 -0.49
C GLU A 69 12.96 -6.90 0.75
N LEU A 70 12.33 -7.01 1.92
CA LEU A 70 12.86 -6.52 3.19
C LEU A 70 12.46 -7.44 4.34
N GLU A 71 13.36 -7.62 5.30
CA GLU A 71 13.17 -8.56 6.41
C GLU A 71 12.78 -7.85 7.71
N GLY A 72 11.80 -8.40 8.41
CA GLY A 72 11.23 -7.85 9.62
C GLY A 72 10.64 -8.93 10.54
N ARG A 73 9.65 -8.53 11.34
CA ARG A 73 8.90 -9.38 12.27
C ARG A 73 7.44 -8.98 12.34
N PHE A 74 6.55 -9.98 12.37
CA PHE A 74 5.14 -9.76 12.67
C PHE A 74 4.94 -9.39 14.15
N GLY A 75 3.72 -8.97 14.49
CA GLY A 75 3.36 -8.57 15.85
C GLY A 75 3.51 -9.67 16.91
N ASP A 76 3.53 -10.94 16.52
CA ASP A 76 3.78 -12.10 17.40
C ASP A 76 5.28 -12.46 17.54
N GLY A 77 6.16 -11.75 16.82
CA GLY A 77 7.62 -11.93 16.84
C GLY A 77 8.17 -12.91 15.81
N SER A 78 7.30 -13.61 15.07
CA SER A 78 7.72 -14.47 13.94
C SER A 78 8.38 -13.64 12.83
N PRO A 79 9.29 -14.23 12.02
CA PRO A 79 9.89 -13.54 10.87
C PRO A 79 8.81 -13.02 9.91
N ALA A 80 9.04 -11.84 9.34
CA ALA A 80 8.19 -11.28 8.29
C ALA A 80 9.04 -10.89 7.09
N HIS A 81 8.67 -11.38 5.92
CA HIS A 81 9.22 -11.00 4.64
C HIS A 81 8.28 -9.98 3.99
N LEU A 82 8.74 -8.75 3.78
CA LEU A 82 7.96 -7.70 3.10
C LEU A 82 8.34 -7.62 1.62
N VAL A 83 7.40 -7.91 0.74
CA VAL A 83 7.49 -7.56 -0.69
C VAL A 83 6.81 -6.22 -0.91
N HIS A 84 7.59 -5.15 -1.08
CA HIS A 84 7.08 -3.82 -1.41
C HIS A 84 7.14 -3.61 -2.93
N VAL A 85 5.98 -3.46 -3.57
CA VAL A 85 5.84 -3.26 -5.01
C VAL A 85 5.32 -1.85 -5.30
N ASP A 86 5.83 -1.20 -6.36
CA ASP A 86 5.33 0.08 -6.87
C ASP A 86 5.06 -0.03 -8.38
N ALA A 87 3.78 -0.20 -8.74
CA ALA A 87 3.33 -0.38 -10.10
C ALA A 87 3.13 0.94 -10.87
N TYR A 88 3.48 2.10 -10.29
CA TYR A 88 3.22 3.42 -10.89
C TYR A 88 3.69 3.53 -12.34
N ARG A 89 4.89 3.02 -12.65
CA ARG A 89 5.46 3.12 -13.99
C ARG A 89 4.74 2.22 -15.00
N LEU A 90 4.19 1.10 -14.55
CA LEU A 90 3.60 0.09 -15.42
C LEU A 90 2.18 0.48 -15.84
N GLY A 91 1.48 1.27 -15.01
CA GLY A 91 0.15 1.83 -15.31
C GLY A 91 0.13 3.25 -15.89
N GLY A 92 1.27 3.95 -15.95
CA GLY A 92 1.33 5.37 -16.32
C GLY A 92 1.60 5.65 -17.81
N SER A 93 1.20 6.84 -18.27
CA SER A 93 1.41 7.39 -19.63
C SER A 93 2.88 7.52 -20.09
N ALA A 94 3.83 7.02 -19.30
CA ALA A 94 5.24 6.87 -19.69
C ALA A 94 5.43 5.86 -20.83
N TYR A 95 4.43 5.01 -21.06
CA TYR A 95 4.38 4.06 -22.16
C TYR A 95 3.21 4.37 -23.10
N ALA A 96 3.40 4.14 -24.39
CA ALA A 96 2.46 4.53 -25.44
C ALA A 96 1.04 3.97 -25.17
N PRO A 97 -0.03 4.75 -25.42
CA PRO A 97 -1.41 4.27 -25.32
C PRO A 97 -1.62 2.99 -26.15
N GLY A 98 -2.32 2.00 -25.58
CA GLY A 98 -2.68 0.74 -26.26
C GLY A 98 -1.80 -0.47 -25.94
N GLN A 99 -0.86 -0.36 -25.01
CA GLN A 99 -0.13 -1.52 -24.49
C GLN A 99 -0.83 -2.09 -23.25
N ASP A 100 -0.88 -3.43 -23.18
CA ASP A 100 -1.40 -4.16 -22.03
C ASP A 100 -0.52 -3.88 -20.79
N ALA A 101 -0.95 -2.91 -19.99
CA ALA A 101 -0.28 -2.51 -18.75
C ALA A 101 -0.31 -3.65 -17.72
N VAL A 102 -1.35 -4.49 -17.77
CA VAL A 102 -1.52 -5.62 -16.87
C VAL A 102 -0.53 -6.72 -17.23
N GLY A 103 -0.53 -7.14 -18.49
CA GLY A 103 0.41 -8.14 -18.99
C GLY A 103 1.87 -7.80 -18.71
N ARG A 104 2.28 -6.54 -18.85
CA ARG A 104 3.68 -6.14 -18.56
C ARG A 104 4.05 -6.11 -17.09
N LEU A 105 3.15 -5.71 -16.20
CA LEU A 105 3.45 -5.83 -14.78
C LEU A 105 3.55 -7.30 -14.42
N LEU A 106 2.67 -8.16 -14.94
CA LEU A 106 2.79 -9.60 -14.76
C LEU A 106 4.13 -10.13 -15.29
N ASP A 107 4.54 -9.77 -16.51
CA ASP A 107 5.84 -10.17 -17.08
C ASP A 107 7.02 -9.69 -16.19
N GLU A 108 6.98 -8.45 -15.69
CA GLU A 108 8.01 -7.91 -14.80
C GLU A 108 8.02 -8.62 -13.45
N LEU A 109 6.84 -8.87 -12.86
CA LEU A 109 6.71 -9.63 -11.61
C LEU A 109 7.20 -11.07 -11.78
N GLU A 110 6.85 -11.74 -12.88
CA GLU A 110 7.35 -13.07 -13.25
C GLU A 110 8.87 -13.05 -13.40
N SER A 111 9.43 -12.01 -14.06
CA SER A 111 10.89 -11.86 -14.19
C SER A 111 11.62 -11.67 -12.85
N LEU A 112 10.90 -11.16 -11.84
CA LEU A 112 11.37 -10.99 -10.47
C LEU A 112 11.01 -12.20 -9.58
N GLY A 113 10.23 -13.17 -10.08
CA GLY A 113 9.72 -14.31 -9.31
C GLY A 113 8.69 -13.92 -8.24
N LEU A 114 7.93 -12.84 -8.45
CA LEU A 114 6.96 -12.30 -7.49
C LEU A 114 5.50 -12.59 -7.85
N ASP A 115 5.24 -13.14 -9.04
CA ASP A 115 3.91 -13.53 -9.49
C ASP A 115 3.32 -14.64 -8.61
N GLU A 116 4.10 -15.68 -8.31
CA GLU A 116 3.69 -16.76 -7.39
C GLU A 116 3.42 -16.20 -5.98
N GLU A 117 4.29 -15.32 -5.48
CA GLU A 117 4.18 -14.70 -4.15
C GLU A 117 2.98 -13.76 -4.02
N LEU A 118 2.45 -13.24 -5.13
CA LEU A 118 1.25 -12.39 -5.12
C LEU A 118 -0.05 -13.19 -5.13
N GLU A 119 -0.06 -14.33 -5.81
CA GLU A 119 -1.22 -15.21 -5.91
C GLU A 119 -1.39 -16.08 -4.66
N ASP A 120 -0.30 -16.60 -4.12
CA ASP A 120 -0.27 -17.46 -2.93
C ASP A 120 0.96 -17.12 -2.05
N PRO A 121 0.95 -15.94 -1.38
CA PRO A 121 2.08 -15.55 -0.54
C PRO A 121 2.30 -16.53 0.62
N SER A 122 3.57 -16.78 0.95
CA SER A 122 3.93 -17.69 2.04
C SER A 122 3.44 -17.20 3.41
N ASP A 123 3.38 -18.12 4.38
CA ASP A 123 2.98 -17.85 5.77
C ASP A 123 3.87 -16.84 6.51
N ASP A 124 5.03 -16.47 5.94
CA ASP A 124 5.91 -15.43 6.43
C ASP A 124 5.94 -14.16 5.57
N THR A 125 5.29 -14.14 4.40
CA THR A 125 5.30 -13.00 3.49
C THR A 125 4.10 -12.08 3.65
N VAL A 126 4.34 -10.78 3.58
CA VAL A 126 3.31 -9.77 3.39
C VAL A 126 3.64 -8.89 2.18
N VAL A 127 2.67 -8.71 1.31
CA VAL A 127 2.82 -7.88 0.12
C VAL A 127 2.19 -6.51 0.36
N LEU A 128 2.95 -5.44 0.14
CA LEU A 128 2.44 -4.08 0.06
C LEU A 128 2.62 -3.54 -1.36
N MET A 129 1.53 -3.36 -2.10
CA MET A 129 1.58 -2.88 -3.47
C MET A 129 1.00 -1.47 -3.61
N GLU A 130 1.81 -0.54 -4.11
CA GLU A 130 1.37 0.79 -4.54
C GLU A 130 0.86 0.76 -5.99
N TRP A 131 -0.25 1.48 -6.25
CA TRP A 131 -0.80 1.70 -7.61
C TRP A 131 -1.25 0.44 -8.38
N GLY A 132 -1.68 -0.61 -7.66
CA GLY A 132 -2.14 -1.88 -8.25
C GLY A 132 -3.66 -2.04 -8.40
N GLU A 133 -4.47 -0.97 -8.23
CA GLU A 133 -5.94 -1.08 -8.10
C GLU A 133 -6.62 -1.84 -9.24
N GLN A 134 -6.19 -1.65 -10.49
CA GLN A 134 -6.77 -2.31 -11.66
C GLN A 134 -6.29 -3.77 -11.84
N MET A 135 -5.24 -4.18 -11.12
CA MET A 135 -4.49 -5.42 -11.34
C MET A 135 -4.79 -6.47 -10.27
N VAL A 136 -4.75 -6.07 -9.00
CA VAL A 136 -4.78 -7.02 -7.87
C VAL A 136 -6.20 -7.38 -7.44
N ALA A 137 -7.21 -6.65 -7.90
CA ALA A 137 -8.59 -7.10 -7.78
C ALA A 137 -8.83 -8.47 -8.45
N ALA A 138 -8.00 -8.84 -9.43
CA ALA A 138 -8.05 -10.14 -10.10
C ALA A 138 -7.18 -11.22 -9.43
N LEU A 139 -6.06 -10.83 -8.80
CA LEU A 139 -5.02 -11.77 -8.32
C LEU A 139 -5.12 -12.10 -6.82
N ALA A 140 -5.55 -11.15 -5.98
CA ALA A 140 -5.67 -11.36 -4.54
C ALA A 140 -7.14 -11.30 -4.10
N PRO A 141 -7.85 -12.44 -3.99
CA PRO A 141 -9.26 -12.48 -3.58
C PRO A 141 -9.47 -12.05 -2.13
N GLU A 142 -8.47 -12.24 -1.27
CA GLU A 142 -8.39 -11.76 0.10
C GLU A 142 -7.33 -10.66 0.18
N ARG A 143 -7.73 -9.42 0.53
CA ARG A 143 -6.79 -8.28 0.60
C ARG A 143 -7.32 -7.16 1.48
N LEU A 144 -6.43 -6.27 1.88
CA LEU A 144 -6.80 -4.97 2.45
C LEU A 144 -6.56 -3.87 1.44
N GLU A 145 -7.61 -3.17 1.01
CA GLU A 145 -7.47 -1.96 0.22
C GLU A 145 -7.31 -0.73 1.13
N ILE A 146 -6.38 0.15 0.77
CA ILE A 146 -5.98 1.32 1.53
C ILE A 146 -5.99 2.51 0.58
N HIS A 147 -7.06 3.29 0.65
CA HIS A 147 -7.23 4.49 -0.15
C HIS A 147 -6.76 5.71 0.64
N ILE A 148 -5.79 6.46 0.11
CA ILE A 148 -5.29 7.70 0.71
C ILE A 148 -5.77 8.90 -0.09
N ASP A 149 -6.73 9.62 0.46
CA ASP A 149 -7.19 10.89 -0.07
C ASP A 149 -6.44 12.06 0.55
N ARG A 150 -6.19 13.09 -0.26
CA ARG A 150 -5.79 14.42 0.18
C ARG A 150 -6.94 15.38 -0.16
N PRO A 151 -7.86 15.66 0.78
CA PRO A 151 -8.83 16.72 0.58
C PRO A 151 -8.04 18.01 0.34
N LEU A 152 -8.29 18.66 -0.80
CA LEU A 152 -7.93 20.07 -0.95
C LEU A 152 -8.78 20.81 0.09
N ASP A 153 -8.17 21.67 0.89
CA ASP A 153 -8.90 22.39 1.95
C ASP A 153 -10.17 23.02 1.36
N ALA A 154 -11.29 22.88 2.08
CA ALA A 154 -12.63 23.28 1.65
C ALA A 154 -12.80 24.81 1.46
N ASP A 155 -11.72 25.58 1.58
CA ASP A 155 -11.65 26.97 1.15
C ASP A 155 -11.01 27.00 -0.23
N GLY A 156 -11.79 26.73 -1.28
CA GLY A 156 -11.40 26.78 -2.69
C GLY A 156 -10.96 28.17 -3.20
N ARG A 157 -10.18 28.91 -2.40
CA ARG A 157 -9.43 30.09 -2.78
C ARG A 157 -7.97 29.66 -2.80
N ASP A 158 -7.44 29.60 -4.01
CA ASP A 158 -6.03 29.38 -4.29
C ASP A 158 -5.54 27.93 -4.04
N ALA A 159 -6.19 26.96 -4.68
CA ALA A 159 -5.46 25.77 -5.12
C ALA A 159 -4.49 26.21 -6.22
N ASP A 160 -3.37 26.81 -5.83
CA ASP A 160 -2.25 27.04 -6.72
C ASP A 160 -1.77 25.65 -7.19
N PRO A 161 -1.89 25.31 -8.48
CA PRO A 161 -1.40 24.04 -9.00
C PRO A 161 0.12 23.90 -8.85
N ASP A 162 0.83 25.01 -8.60
CA ASP A 162 2.25 25.06 -8.29
C ASP A 162 2.53 25.12 -6.77
N ALA A 163 1.51 25.07 -5.90
CA ALA A 163 1.72 24.94 -4.46
C ALA A 163 2.53 23.67 -4.19
N GLU A 164 3.73 23.83 -3.62
CA GLU A 164 4.60 22.72 -3.31
C GLU A 164 3.83 21.65 -2.53
N LEU A 165 3.99 20.39 -2.95
CA LEU A 165 3.49 19.23 -2.21
C LEU A 165 4.25 19.18 -0.87
N THR A 166 3.81 19.97 0.10
CA THR A 166 4.42 19.96 1.43
C THR A 166 4.00 18.69 2.16
N SER A 167 4.78 18.30 3.17
CA SER A 167 4.41 17.25 4.12
C SER A 167 3.17 17.59 4.95
N ASP A 168 2.68 18.82 4.85
CA ASP A 168 1.56 19.34 5.62
C ASP A 168 0.23 19.16 4.88
N GLY A 169 -0.86 19.20 5.65
CA GLY A 169 -2.22 19.06 5.15
C GLY A 169 -2.84 17.70 5.50
N VAL A 170 -4.16 17.70 5.59
CA VAL A 170 -4.93 16.53 6.03
C VAL A 170 -4.88 15.43 4.97
N ARG A 171 -4.77 14.18 5.43
CA ARG A 171 -5.01 12.97 4.66
C ARG A 171 -6.13 12.17 5.32
N ILE A 172 -6.96 11.55 4.49
CA ILE A 172 -7.98 10.59 4.91
C ILE A 172 -7.52 9.24 4.38
N VAL A 173 -7.29 8.30 5.30
CA VAL A 173 -6.89 6.93 4.97
C VAL A 173 -8.08 6.02 5.22
N THR A 174 -8.60 5.41 4.16
CA THR A 174 -9.74 4.50 4.21
C THR A 174 -9.26 3.07 4.01
N LEU A 175 -9.57 2.21 4.96
CA LEU A 175 -9.22 0.79 4.99
C LEU A 175 -10.47 -0.02 4.63
N ILE A 176 -10.43 -0.76 3.53
CA ILE A 176 -11.55 -1.55 3.02
C ILE A 176 -11.12 -3.03 3.03
N PRO A 177 -11.67 -3.86 3.94
CA PRO A 177 -11.41 -5.28 3.91
C PRO A 177 -12.09 -5.91 2.70
N VAL A 178 -11.36 -6.76 1.98
CA VAL A 178 -11.90 -7.60 0.90
C VAL A 178 -11.64 -9.05 1.25
N GLY A 179 -12.72 -9.83 1.30
CA GLY A 179 -12.67 -11.23 1.70
C GLY A 179 -12.91 -11.46 3.19
N ASP A 180 -13.23 -12.71 3.50
CA ASP A 180 -13.72 -13.18 4.79
C ASP A 180 -12.66 -13.06 5.90
N ALA A 181 -11.38 -13.27 5.54
CA ALA A 181 -10.28 -13.21 6.50
C ALA A 181 -10.10 -11.77 7.01
N TRP A 182 -10.07 -10.81 6.09
CA TRP A 182 -9.92 -9.39 6.42
C TRP A 182 -11.16 -8.82 7.11
N GLU A 183 -12.37 -9.18 6.67
CA GLU A 183 -13.60 -8.73 7.33
C GLU A 183 -13.65 -9.16 8.80
N ARG A 184 -13.32 -10.43 9.11
CA ARG A 184 -13.24 -10.90 10.50
C ARG A 184 -12.15 -10.19 11.29
N ARG A 185 -10.98 -9.98 10.69
CA ARG A 185 -9.84 -9.35 11.36
C ARG A 185 -10.14 -7.90 11.70
N MET A 186 -10.72 -7.15 10.78
CA MET A 186 -11.14 -5.77 11.01
C MET A 186 -12.37 -5.66 11.93
N GLY A 187 -13.26 -6.65 11.96
CA GLY A 187 -14.39 -6.70 12.87
C GLY A 187 -14.02 -7.01 14.33
N SER A 188 -12.93 -7.75 14.56
CA SER A 188 -12.48 -8.18 15.89
C SER A 188 -11.50 -7.22 16.57
N ALA A 189 -10.94 -6.23 15.86
CA ALA A 189 -10.08 -5.19 16.41
C ALA A 189 -10.82 -4.12 17.26
N LEU A 190 -11.84 -4.55 18.02
CA LEU A 190 -12.67 -3.76 18.94
C LEU A 190 -12.11 -3.78 20.36
#